data_AF-A0A816EHB6-F1
#
_entry.id   AF-A0A816EHB6-F1
#
_cell.length_a   1.000
_cell.length_b   1.000
_cell.length_c   1.000
_cell.angle_alpha   90.00
_cell.angle_beta   90.00
_cell.angle_gamma   90.00
#
_symmetry.space_group_name_H-M   'P 1'
#
loop_
_entity.id
_entity.type
_entity.pdbx_description
1 polymer ?
#
loop_
_entity_poly.entity_id
_entity_poly.type
_entity_poly.pdbx_seq_one_letter_code
_entity_poly.pdbx_strand_id
1 'polypeptide(L)'
;MAESIIMSTCKRIAIVAHNNKKEELINCLKQHRSVLVQHKLFGTGTTGSLVERELDLPVTKFQSGPLGGDQQLGSLIVSHEI
;
A
#
# COMPACT_ATOMS: atom_id res chain seq x y z
N MET A 1 6.89 -21.76 -19.45
CA MET A 1 8.21 -21.38 -18.92
C MET A 1 7.96 -20.23 -17.96
N ALA A 2 8.31 -20.35 -16.68
CA ALA A 2 8.18 -19.21 -15.77
C ALA A 2 9.40 -18.31 -15.98
N GLU A 3 9.19 -17.12 -16.53
CA GLU A 3 10.24 -16.09 -16.53
C GLU A 3 10.56 -15.71 -15.10
N SER A 4 11.86 -15.64 -14.77
CA SER A 4 12.31 -15.12 -13.48
C SER A 4 12.16 -13.60 -13.49
N ILE A 5 11.23 -13.07 -12.69
CA ILE A 5 10.99 -11.64 -12.57
C ILE A 5 12.00 -11.05 -11.58
N ILE A 6 12.86 -10.15 -12.06
CA ILE A 6 13.82 -9.41 -11.23
C ILE A 6 13.08 -8.20 -10.62
N MET A 7 13.00 -8.13 -9.29
CA MET A 7 12.34 -7.04 -8.57
C MET A 7 13.36 -6.12 -7.88
N SER A 8 13.16 -4.81 -7.95
CA SER A 8 14.01 -3.79 -7.28
C SER A 8 14.04 -3.98 -5.76
N THR A 9 15.15 -3.62 -5.09
CA THR A 9 15.25 -3.72 -3.62
C THR A 9 14.31 -2.75 -2.88
N CYS A 10 14.13 -1.53 -3.42
CA CYS A 10 13.05 -0.62 -3.02
C CYS A 10 11.73 -1.09 -3.67
N LYS A 11 10.77 -1.52 -2.85
CA LYS A 11 9.47 -2.03 -3.30
C LYS A 11 8.42 -0.93 -3.40
N ARG A 12 7.37 -1.21 -4.16
CA ARG A 12 6.13 -0.43 -4.26
C ARG A 12 5.05 -1.27 -3.60
N ILE A 13 4.48 -0.78 -2.51
CA ILE A 13 3.65 -1.59 -1.61
C ILE A 13 2.25 -0.98 -1.56
N ALA A 14 1.26 -1.71 -2.08
CA ALA A 14 -0.14 -1.38 -1.91
C ALA A 14 -0.65 -1.81 -0.53
N ILE A 15 -1.31 -0.90 0.18
CA ILE A 15 -1.87 -1.10 1.52
C ILE A 15 -3.39 -0.90 1.46
N VAL A 16 -4.13 -1.98 1.66
CA VAL A 16 -5.60 -2.00 1.60
C VAL A 16 -6.13 -2.75 2.80
N ALA A 17 -7.16 -2.21 3.46
CA ALA A 17 -7.85 -2.87 4.56
C ALA A 17 -9.34 -2.48 4.63
N HIS A 18 -10.19 -3.47 4.87
CA HIS A 18 -11.56 -3.25 5.32
C HIS A 18 -11.58 -2.55 6.68
N ASN A 19 -12.67 -1.86 7.01
CA ASN A 19 -12.75 -0.99 8.19
C ASN A 19 -12.41 -1.72 9.50
N ASN A 20 -12.91 -2.93 9.69
CA ASN A 20 -12.63 -3.76 10.87
C ASN A 20 -11.19 -4.30 10.94
N LYS A 21 -10.39 -4.13 9.88
CA LYS A 21 -8.99 -4.56 9.81
C LYS A 21 -7.98 -3.42 9.85
N LYS A 22 -8.45 -2.17 9.81
CA LYS A 22 -7.56 -1.00 9.79
C LYS A 22 -6.71 -0.88 11.05
N GLU A 23 -7.26 -1.16 12.22
CA GLU A 23 -6.50 -1.11 13.47
C GLU A 23 -5.39 -2.18 13.51
N GLU A 24 -5.74 -3.42 13.17
CA GLU A 24 -4.80 -4.54 13.07
C GLU A 24 -3.68 -4.24 12.05
N LEU A 25 -4.05 -3.71 10.89
CA LEU A 25 -3.11 -3.27 9.86
C LEU A 25 -2.15 -2.21 10.41
N ILE A 26 -2.64 -1.16 11.07
CA ILE A 26 -1.79 -0.10 11.60
C ILE A 26 -0.82 -0.63 12.65
N ASN A 27 -1.27 -1.51 13.55
CA ASN A 27 -0.40 -2.13 14.55
C ASN A 27 0.72 -2.94 13.89
N CYS A 28 0.38 -3.73 12.85
CA CYS A 28 1.38 -4.46 12.07
C CYS A 28 2.38 -3.51 11.39
N LEU A 29 1.91 -2.46 10.73
CA LEU A 29 2.80 -1.54 10.00
C LEU A 29 3.69 -0.73 10.96
N LYS A 30 3.21 -0.35 12.16
CA LYS A 30 4.02 0.33 13.18
C LYS A 30 5.23 -0.51 13.59
N GLN A 31 5.06 -1.83 13.73
CA GLN A 31 6.17 -2.75 14.03
C GLN A 31 7.20 -2.83 12.89
N HIS A 32 6.80 -2.56 11.65
CA HIS A 32 7.65 -2.64 10.46
C HIS A 32 8.07 -1.27 9.92
N ARG A 33 7.80 -0.19 10.65
CA ARG A 33 8.01 1.20 10.19
C ARG A 33 9.44 1.44 9.67
N SER A 34 10.44 0.90 10.38
CA SER A 34 11.85 1.06 10.04
C SER A 34 12.24 0.46 8.68
N VAL A 35 11.51 -0.56 8.23
CA VAL A 35 11.69 -1.16 6.90
C VAL A 35 10.83 -0.44 5.87
N LEU A 36 9.58 -0.12 6.22
CA LEU A 36 8.63 0.54 5.32
C LEU A 36 9.09 1.91 4.82
N VAL A 37 9.86 2.66 5.62
CA VAL A 37 10.42 3.96 5.20
C VAL A 37 11.34 3.87 3.98
N GLN A 38 11.89 2.69 3.69
CA GLN A 38 12.76 2.45 2.53
C GLN A 38 11.98 2.13 1.24
N HIS A 39 10.64 2.15 1.30
CA HIS A 39 9.75 1.72 0.23
C HIS A 39 8.72 2.80 -0.12
N LYS A 40 8.10 2.66 -1.29
CA LYS A 40 7.01 3.54 -1.71
C LYS A 40 5.68 2.92 -1.33
N LEU A 41 4.87 3.66 -0.57
CA LEU A 41 3.59 3.18 -0.08
C LEU A 41 2.45 3.75 -0.92
N PHE A 42 1.50 2.88 -1.26
CA PHE A 42 0.29 3.19 -2.03
C PHE A 42 -0.91 2.71 -1.21
N GLY A 43 -2.04 3.40 -1.21
CA GLY A 43 -3.20 2.95 -0.45
C GLY A 43 -4.52 3.58 -0.88
N THR A 44 -5.63 2.91 -0.59
CA THR A 44 -6.96 3.42 -0.91
C THR A 44 -7.47 4.39 0.14
N GLY A 45 -8.18 5.44 -0.31
CA GLY A 45 -8.88 6.46 0.46
C GLY A 45 -8.50 6.57 1.93
N THR A 46 -9.38 6.07 2.81
CA THR A 46 -9.22 6.18 4.27
C THR A 46 -8.10 5.33 4.84
N THR A 47 -7.75 4.21 4.21
CA THR A 47 -6.63 3.36 4.65
C THR A 47 -5.31 4.10 4.46
N GLY A 48 -5.07 4.67 3.26
CA GLY A 48 -3.85 5.41 2.97
C GLY A 48 -3.68 6.63 3.88
N SER A 49 -4.76 7.41 4.08
CA SER A 49 -4.74 8.56 5.01
C SER A 49 -4.48 8.15 6.46
N LEU A 50 -5.00 7.00 6.90
CA LEU A 50 -4.76 6.50 8.25
C LEU A 50 -3.30 6.06 8.43
N VAL A 51 -2.73 5.34 7.46
CA VAL A 51 -1.33 4.92 7.49
C VAL A 51 -0.41 6.13 7.52
N GLU A 52 -0.63 7.10 6.64
CA GLU A 52 0.19 8.32 6.59
C GLU A 52 0.18 9.07 7.92
N ARG A 53 -1.00 9.25 8.52
CA ARG A 53 -1.14 9.93 9.82
C ARG A 53 -0.48 9.17 10.97
N GLU A 54 -0.68 7.85 11.04
CA GLU A 54 -0.28 7.04 12.19
C GLU A 54 1.19 6.63 12.17
N LEU A 55 1.80 6.56 10.98
CA LEU A 55 3.19 6.15 10.79
C LEU A 55 4.10 7.30 10.40
N ASP A 56 3.57 8.46 10.04
CA ASP A 56 4.35 9.59 9.50
C ASP A 56 5.23 9.13 8.33
N LEU A 57 4.60 8.43 7.37
CA LEU A 57 5.21 7.95 6.13
C LEU A 57 4.36 8.41 4.95
N PRO A 58 4.96 8.94 3.87
CA PRO A 58 4.20 9.41 2.72
C PRO A 58 3.47 8.25 2.04
N VAL A 59 2.20 8.45 1.70
CA VAL A 59 1.40 7.44 0.98
C VAL A 59 0.76 8.06 -0.26
N THR A 60 0.99 7.46 -1.43
CA THR A 60 0.21 7.78 -2.64
C THR A 60 -1.20 7.23 -2.47
N LYS A 61 -2.18 8.13 -2.31
CA LYS A 61 -3.57 7.80 -2.02
C LYS A 61 -4.40 7.73 -3.30
N PHE A 62 -5.21 6.69 -3.41
CA PHE A 62 -6.22 6.50 -4.45
C PHE A 62 -7.63 6.71 -3.89
N GLN A 63 -8.65 6.53 -4.73
CA GLN A 63 -10.03 6.52 -4.26
C GLN A 63 -10.26 5.43 -3.20
N SER A 64 -11.37 5.51 -2.48
CA SER A 64 -11.77 4.40 -1.61
C SER A 64 -12.11 3.18 -2.46
N GLY A 65 -11.95 1.97 -1.89
CA GLY A 65 -12.27 0.71 -2.58
C GLY A 65 -13.66 0.72 -3.24
N PRO A 66 -14.74 1.08 -2.52
CA PRO A 66 -16.10 1.17 -3.09
C PRO A 66 -16.27 2.16 -4.24
N LEU A 67 -15.36 3.15 -4.37
CA LEU A 67 -15.37 4.15 -5.43
C LEU A 67 -14.37 3.82 -6.56
N GLY A 68 -13.86 2.58 -6.59
CA GLY A 68 -12.95 2.10 -7.65
C GLY A 68 -11.46 2.17 -7.29
N GLY A 69 -11.10 2.54 -6.07
CA GLY A 69 -9.69 2.59 -5.64
C GLY A 69 -8.95 1.25 -5.78
N ASP A 70 -9.64 0.14 -5.55
CA ASP A 70 -9.06 -1.19 -5.70
C ASP A 70 -8.76 -1.51 -7.18
N GLN A 71 -9.58 -1.00 -8.11
CA GLN A 71 -9.33 -1.13 -9.55
C GLN A 71 -8.15 -0.25 -10.00
N GLN A 72 -8.00 0.94 -9.41
CA GLN A 72 -6.83 1.79 -9.67
C GLN A 72 -5.54 1.06 -9.27
N LEU A 73 -5.50 0.46 -8.07
CA LEU A 73 -4.37 -0.36 -7.64
C LEU A 73 -4.15 -1.57 -8.55
N GLY A 74 -5.23 -2.26 -8.95
CA GLY A 74 -5.17 -3.37 -9.91
C GLY A 74 -4.52 -2.97 -11.24
N SER A 75 -4.86 -1.79 -11.77
CA SER A 75 -4.24 -1.26 -12.99
C SER A 75 -2.72 -1.06 -12.84
N LEU A 76 -2.27 -0.60 -11.67
CA LEU A 76 -0.84 -0.40 -11.40
C LEU A 76 -0.09 -1.72 -11.27
N ILE A 77 -0.72 -2.76 -10.70
CA ILE A 77 -0.14 -4.11 -10.63
C ILE A 77 0.11 -4.65 -12.04
N VAL A 78 -0.89 -4.58 -12.93
CA VAL A 78 -0.76 -5.05 -14.32
C VAL A 78 0.29 -4.23 -15.09
N SER A 79 0.41 -2.93 -14.76
CA SER A 79 1.36 -2.01 -15.39
C SER A 79 2.77 -2.09 -14.78
N HIS A 80 3.02 -2.99 -13.82
CA HIS A 80 4.29 -3.13 -13.09
C HIS A 80 4.72 -1.87 -12.32
N GLU A 81 3.76 -0.98 -12.06
CA GLU A 81 3.93 0.24 -11.25
C GLU A 81 3.70 -0.04 -9.76
N ILE A 82 3.24 -1.24 -9.40
CA ILE A 82 3.24 -1.82 -8.04
C ILE A 82 3.84 -3.23 -8.11
#